data_AF-A0AA96N3L8-F1
#
_entry.id   AF-A0AA96N3L8-F1
#
_cell.length_a   1.000
_cell.length_b   1.000
_cell.length_c   1.000
_cell.angle_alpha   90.00
_cell.angle_beta   90.00
_cell.angle_gamma   90.00
#
_symmetry.space_group_name_H-M   'P 1'
#
loop_
_entity.id
_entity.type
_entity.pdbx_description
1 polymer ?
#
loop_
_entity_poly.entity_id
_entity_poly.type
_entity_poly.pdbx_seq_one_letter_code
_entity_poly.pdbx_strand_id
1 'polypeptide(L)'
;MRWKYWKVVLRYGHVGKRNEVSVARYLLTEAHYTPVLVMDQAAHMPGVKHNGVASVKEISRDTFLEGKRREQENFFLQKMKAFHKELPA
;
A
#
# COMPACT_ATOMS: atom_id res chain seq x y z
N MET A 1 0.94 16.65 -17.42
CA MET A 1 1.67 15.73 -16.52
C MET A 1 1.16 14.32 -16.73
N ARG A 2 2.04 13.32 -16.85
CA ARG A 2 1.66 11.91 -17.04
C ARG A 2 1.82 11.17 -15.72
N TRP A 3 0.81 10.39 -15.35
CA TRP A 3 0.75 9.62 -14.11
C TRP A 3 0.91 8.13 -14.38
N LYS A 4 1.46 7.41 -13.39
CA LYS A 4 1.45 5.95 -13.32
C LYS A 4 0.66 5.48 -12.11
N TYR A 5 0.04 4.32 -12.25
CA TYR A 5 -0.79 3.72 -11.23
C TYR A 5 -0.19 2.38 -10.84
N TRP A 6 -0.16 2.11 -9.54
CA TRP A 6 0.53 0.94 -9.01
C TRP A 6 -0.37 0.17 -8.07
N LYS A 7 -0.24 -1.16 -8.11
CA LYS A 7 -0.68 -2.06 -7.05
C LYS A 7 0.56 -2.54 -6.32
N VAL A 8 0.57 -2.36 -5.00
CA VAL A 8 1.63 -2.83 -4.12
C VAL A 8 1.02 -3.76 -3.09
N VAL A 9 1.56 -4.96 -2.91
CA VAL A 9 1.13 -5.86 -1.84
C VAL A 9 2.08 -5.70 -0.66
N LEU A 10 1.53 -5.31 0.49
CA LEU A 10 2.28 -4.99 1.71
C LEU A 10 1.93 -5.96 2.84
N ARG A 11 2.95 -6.39 3.58
CA ARG A 11 2.84 -7.22 4.78
C ARG A 11 2.87 -6.34 6.03
N TYR A 12 1.81 -6.45 6.81
CA TYR A 12 1.63 -5.74 8.07
C TYR A 12 1.85 -6.66 9.27
N GLY A 13 2.44 -6.11 10.33
CA GLY A 13 2.95 -6.89 11.47
C GLY A 13 2.08 -6.98 12.73
N HIS A 14 0.93 -6.34 12.75
CA HIS A 14 0.17 -6.09 13.99
C HIS A 14 -0.81 -7.21 14.43
N VAL A 15 -0.63 -8.46 13.99
CA VAL A 15 -1.58 -9.56 14.28
C VAL A 15 -1.04 -10.64 15.23
N GLY A 16 0.00 -10.33 16.00
CA GLY A 16 0.58 -11.24 17.00
C GLY A 16 1.85 -11.98 16.53
N LYS A 17 2.45 -12.76 17.43
CA LYS A 17 3.73 -13.45 17.19
C LYS A 17 3.60 -14.43 16.02
N ARG A 18 4.39 -14.22 14.95
CA ARG A 18 4.40 -14.97 13.68
C ARG A 18 3.22 -14.77 12.73
N ASN A 19 2.28 -13.88 13.04
CA ASN A 19 1.19 -13.58 12.11
C ASN A 19 1.53 -12.39 11.20
N GLU A 20 1.01 -12.41 9.98
CA GLU A 20 1.05 -11.27 9.07
C GLU A 20 -0.26 -11.13 8.31
N VAL A 21 -0.59 -9.89 7.95
CA VAL A 21 -1.70 -9.60 7.03
C VAL A 21 -1.09 -8.98 5.78
N SER A 22 -1.39 -9.57 4.63
CA SER A 22 -1.03 -9.00 3.34
C SER A 22 -2.20 -8.19 2.78
N VAL A 23 -1.96 -6.92 2.48
CA VAL A 23 -2.98 -6.02 1.92
C VAL A 23 -2.44 -5.35 0.65
N ALA A 24 -3.28 -5.25 -0.37
CA ALA A 24 -2.97 -4.44 -1.55
C ALA A 24 -3.22 -2.96 -1.25
N ARG A 25 -2.20 -2.13 -1.47
CA ARG A 25 -2.29 -0.66 -1.52
C ARG A 25 -2.14 -0.21 -2.97
N TYR A 26 -2.83 0.87 -3.32
CA TYR A 26 -2.82 1.42 -4.65
C TYR A 26 -2.25 2.84 -4.62
N LEU A 27 -1.16 3.06 -5.36
CA LEU A 27 -0.36 4.28 -5.35
C LEU A 27 -0.42 4.99 -6.71
N LEU A 28 -0.44 6.32 -6.65
CA LEU A 28 -0.35 7.22 -7.80
C LEU A 28 1.01 7.90 -7.75
N THR A 29 1.76 7.85 -8.84
CA THR A 29 3.07 8.52 -8.91
C THR A 29 3.26 9.23 -10.24
N GLU A 30 4.25 10.11 -10.30
CA GLU A 30 4.69 10.70 -11.56
C GLU A 30 5.27 9.64 -12.51
N ALA A 31 5.21 9.90 -13.82
CA ALA A 31 5.62 8.93 -14.83
C ALA A 31 7.10 8.50 -14.75
N HIS A 32 7.97 9.33 -14.17
CA HIS A 32 9.40 9.03 -14.03
C HIS A 32 9.68 8.01 -12.90
N TYR A 33 8.71 7.71 -12.05
CA TYR A 33 8.88 6.71 -10.99
C TYR A 33 9.09 5.32 -11.59
N THR A 34 10.10 4.65 -11.05
CA THR A 34 10.44 3.25 -11.34
C THR A 34 9.82 2.34 -10.28
N PRO A 35 9.67 1.03 -10.55
CA PRO A 35 9.20 0.09 -9.53
C PRO A 35 10.02 0.14 -8.23
N VAL A 36 11.34 0.37 -8.30
CA VAL A 36 12.22 0.45 -7.13
C VAL A 36 11.89 1.66 -6.25
N LEU A 37 11.65 2.83 -6.85
CA LEU A 37 11.22 4.02 -6.10
C LEU A 37 9.86 3.82 -5.43
N VAL A 38 8.94 3.13 -6.13
CA VAL A 38 7.62 2.80 -5.58
C VAL A 38 7.73 1.78 -4.44
N MET A 39 8.61 0.79 -4.55
CA MET A 39 8.91 -0.16 -3.47
C MET A 39 9.44 0.57 -2.25
N ASP A 40 10.41 1.47 -2.42
CA ASP A 40 10.99 2.26 -1.34
C ASP A 40 9.94 3.12 -0.63
N GLN A 41 9.15 3.89 -1.40
CA GLN A 41 8.05 4.68 -0.83
C GLN A 41 7.05 3.80 -0.06
N ALA A 42 6.69 2.63 -0.59
CA ALA A 42 5.71 1.75 0.02
C ALA A 42 6.23 1.03 1.28
N ALA A 43 7.54 0.77 1.35
CA ALA A 43 8.19 0.16 2.52
C ALA A 43 8.11 1.06 3.77
N HIS A 44 8.07 2.38 3.56
CA HIS A 44 7.97 3.37 4.63
C HIS A 44 6.52 3.68 5.06
N MET A 45 5.52 2.98 4.51
CA MET A 45 4.12 3.19 4.92
C MET A 45 3.88 2.74 6.37
N PRO A 46 3.02 3.45 7.13
CA PRO A 46 2.74 3.12 8.53
C PRO A 46 2.32 1.67 8.73
N GLY A 47 2.95 1.00 9.70
CA GLY A 47 2.60 -0.37 10.11
C GLY A 47 3.14 -1.49 9.19
N VAL A 48 3.78 -1.14 8.07
CA VAL A 48 4.45 -2.11 7.19
C VAL A 48 5.68 -2.67 7.91
N LYS A 49 5.90 -3.98 7.78
CA LYS A 49 7.09 -4.65 8.35
C LYS A 49 8.36 -4.26 7.60
N HIS A 50 9.51 -4.43 8.25
CA HIS A 50 10.79 -4.49 7.54
C HIS A 50 10.74 -5.56 6.43
N ASN A 51 11.20 -5.23 5.22
CA ASN A 51 11.01 -6.05 4.01
C ASN A 51 9.55 -6.43 3.74
N GLY A 52 8.61 -5.55 4.10
CA GLY A 52 7.17 -5.81 4.02
C GLY A 52 6.58 -5.68 2.61
N VAL A 53 7.34 -5.22 1.61
CA VAL A 53 6.87 -5.13 0.23
C VAL A 53 6.96 -6.50 -0.44
N ALA A 54 5.81 -7.13 -0.70
CA ALA A 54 5.74 -8.45 -1.32
C ALA A 54 5.70 -8.40 -2.86
N SER A 55 5.10 -7.36 -3.44
CA SER A 55 5.11 -7.14 -4.90
C SER A 55 4.76 -5.70 -5.25
N VAL A 56 5.26 -5.24 -6.40
CA VAL A 56 4.91 -3.96 -7.02
C VAL A 56 4.63 -4.19 -8.49
N LYS A 57 3.49 -3.68 -8.97
CA LYS A 57 3.08 -3.82 -10.37
C LYS A 57 2.41 -2.54 -10.86
N GLU A 58 2.83 -2.05 -12.03
CA GLU A 58 2.12 -0.99 -12.75
C GLU A 58 0.79 -1.55 -13.28
N ILE A 59 -0.28 -0.78 -13.12
CA ILE A 59 -1.65 -1.18 -13.47
C ILE A 59 -2.34 -0.08 -14.27
N SER A 60 -3.47 -0.42 -14.90
CA SER A 60 -4.32 0.58 -15.56
C SER A 60 -5.01 1.48 -14.55
N ARG A 61 -5.46 2.65 -15.03
CA ARG A 61 -6.26 3.60 -14.25
C ARG A 61 -7.53 2.99 -13.69
N ASP A 62 -8.23 2.16 -14.46
CA ASP A 62 -9.51 1.57 -14.03
C ASP A 62 -9.29 0.58 -12.88
N THR A 63 -8.27 -0.29 -12.99
CA THR A 63 -7.86 -1.21 -11.91
C THR A 63 -7.44 -0.44 -10.66
N PHE A 64 -6.81 0.73 -10.82
CA PHE A 64 -6.44 1.58 -9.70
C PHE A 64 -7.67 2.16 -8.99
N LEU A 65 -8.63 2.70 -9.73
CA LEU A 65 -9.83 3.30 -9.15
C LEU A 65 -10.66 2.26 -8.39
N GLU A 66 -10.86 1.08 -8.98
CA GLU A 66 -11.52 -0.04 -8.31
C GLU A 66 -10.72 -0.49 -7.07
N GLY A 67 -9.41 -0.60 -7.23
CA GLY A 67 -8.48 -0.94 -6.15
C GLY A 67 -8.55 0.00 -4.97
N LYS A 68 -8.55 1.32 -5.20
CA LYS A 68 -8.66 2.34 -4.14
C LYS A 68 -9.96 2.22 -3.36
N ARG A 69 -11.08 1.92 -4.03
CA ARG A 69 -12.36 1.70 -3.36
C ARG A 69 -12.28 0.51 -2.40
N ARG A 70 -11.77 -0.63 -2.88
CA ARG A 70 -11.57 -1.84 -2.07
C ARG A 70 -10.56 -1.62 -0.93
N GLU A 71 -9.51 -0.82 -1.16
CA GLU A 71 -8.53 -0.43 -0.13
C GLU A 71 -9.19 0.37 1.00
N GLN A 72 -10.08 1.32 0.67
CA GLN A 72 -10.81 2.13 1.66
C GLN A 72 -11.79 1.30 2.50
N GLU A 73 -12.37 0.27 1.91
CA GLU A 73 -13.28 -0.67 2.57
C GLU A 73 -12.53 -1.79 3.33
N ASN A 74 -11.20 -1.84 3.25
CA ASN A 74 -10.41 -2.88 3.90
C ASN A 74 -10.44 -2.72 5.43
N PHE A 75 -11.11 -3.65 6.10
CA PHE A 75 -11.31 -3.65 7.55
C PHE A 75 -10.01 -3.58 8.36
N PHE A 76 -8.94 -4.26 7.91
CA PHE A 76 -7.64 -4.21 8.59
C PHE A 76 -7.04 -2.80 8.54
N LEU A 77 -7.03 -2.17 7.36
CA LEU A 77 -6.51 -0.81 7.19
C LEU A 77 -7.35 0.23 7.96
N GLN A 78 -8.68 0.07 7.99
CA GLN A 78 -9.57 0.93 8.77
C GLN A 78 -9.26 0.86 10.27
N LYS A 79 -9.11 -0.35 10.82
CA LYS A 79 -8.70 -0.53 12.21
C LYS A 79 -7.32 0.10 12.46
N MET A 80 -6.34 -0.18 11.61
CA MET A 80 -5.00 0.39 11.71
C MET A 80 -5.03 1.93 11.75
N LYS A 81 -5.79 2.57 10.86
CA LYS A 81 -5.94 4.03 10.83
C LYS A 81 -6.56 4.59 12.12
N ALA A 82 -7.52 3.88 12.72
CA ALA A 82 -8.12 4.28 13.98
C ALA A 82 -7.13 4.24 15.16
N PHE A 83 -6.19 3.28 15.14
CA PHE A 83 -5.13 3.16 16.17
C PHE A 83 -3.99 4.18 15.99
N HIS A 84 -3.68 4.59 14.76
CA HIS A 84 -2.57 5.50 14.43
C HIS A 84 -3.02 6.94 14.14
N LYS A 85 -3.94 7.50 14.94
CA LYS A 85 -4.62 8.80 14.73
C LYS A 85 -3.73 10.06 14.57
N GLU A 86 -2.43 9.95 14.40
CA GLU A 86 -1.49 11.08 14.29
C GLU A 86 -0.75 11.22 12.95
N LEU A 87 -0.86 10.31 11.97
CA LEU A 87 -0.21 10.51 10.66
C LEU A 87 -1.08 10.02 9.48
N PRO A 88 -1.25 10.84 8.42
CA PRO A 88 -2.03 10.44 7.24
C PRO A 88 -1.33 9.31 6.46
N ALA A 89 -2.16 8.47 5.84
CA ALA A 89 -1.78 7.23 5.14
C ALA A 89 -1.51 7.41 3.65
#